data_AF-A0A6J6MYM0-F1
#
_entry.id   AF-A0A6J6MYM0-F1
#
_cell.length_a   1.000
_cell.length_b   1.000
_cell.length_c   1.000
_cell.angle_alpha   90.00
_cell.angle_beta   90.00
_cell.angle_gamma   90.00
#
_symmetry.space_group_name_H-M   'P 1'
#
loop_
_entity.id
_entity.type
_entity.pdbx_description
1 polymer ?
#
loop_
_entity_poly.entity_id
_entity_poly.type
_entity_poly.pdbx_seq_one_letter_code
_entity_poly.pdbx_strand_id
1 'polypeptide(L)'
;MLVSRNWRCREGEIDLVLTRARLLVFCEVKTRSSNAYGSPAAAVTPAKQARLRKLGMRWIDAHQMRPSTIRFDVACVIGRDVRVIESAF
;
A
#
# COMPACT_ATOMS: atom_id res chain seq x y z
N MET A 1 5.72 -7.62 -10.11
CA MET A 1 5.49 -8.93 -9.48
C MET A 1 5.03 -8.72 -8.05
N LEU A 2 4.07 -9.50 -7.58
CA LEU A 2 3.66 -9.51 -6.18
C LEU A 2 4.72 -10.26 -5.36
N VAL A 3 5.19 -9.66 -4.27
CA VAL A 3 6.23 -10.25 -3.40
C VAL A 3 5.76 -10.50 -1.98
N SER A 4 4.69 -9.83 -1.53
CA SER A 4 4.00 -10.15 -0.29
C SER A 4 2.55 -9.76 -0.35
N ARG A 5 1.71 -10.50 0.38
CA ARG A 5 0.29 -10.24 0.57
C ARG A 5 -0.06 -10.43 2.03
N ASN A 6 -0.87 -9.54 2.60
CA ASN A 6 -1.32 -9.53 3.98
C ASN A 6 -0.16 -9.76 4.96
N TRP A 7 0.95 -9.05 4.73
CA TRP A 7 2.14 -9.19 5.57
C TRP A 7 1.91 -8.52 6.92
N ARG A 8 2.14 -9.25 8.01
CA ARG A 8 1.87 -8.80 9.38
C ARG A 8 3.13 -8.77 10.21
N CYS A 9 3.21 -7.78 11.09
CA CYS A 9 4.17 -7.71 12.16
C CYS A 9 3.50 -7.15 13.43
N ARG A 10 4.26 -7.02 14.53
CA ARG A 10 3.73 -6.48 15.80
C ARG A 10 3.14 -5.07 15.67
N GLU A 11 3.59 -4.28 14.70
CA GLU A 11 3.19 -2.87 14.52
C GLU A 11 2.00 -2.69 13.58
N GLY A 12 1.61 -3.73 12.83
CA GLY A 12 0.48 -3.68 11.89
C GLY A 12 0.62 -4.61 10.70
N GLU A 13 -0.07 -4.24 9.61
CA GLU A 13 -0.22 -5.04 8.40
C GLU A 13 0.02 -4.18 7.16
N ILE A 14 0.56 -4.82 6.11
CA ILE A 14 0.63 -4.31 4.74
C ILE A 14 -0.15 -5.27 3.84
N ASP A 15 -1.14 -4.74 3.13
CA ASP A 15 -2.02 -5.57 2.28
C ASP A 15 -1.25 -6.18 1.11
N LEU A 16 -0.50 -5.38 0.36
CA LEU A 16 0.27 -5.84 -0.78
C LEU A 16 1.64 -5.17 -0.85
N VAL A 17 2.66 -5.95 -1.21
CA VAL A 17 3.97 -5.46 -1.62
C VAL A 17 4.25 -5.96 -3.02
N LEU A 18 4.56 -5.04 -3.94
CA LEU A 18 4.88 -5.34 -5.32
C LEU A 18 6.26 -4.80 -5.67
N THR A 19 6.90 -5.44 -6.64
CA THR A 19 8.19 -5.00 -7.19
C THR A 19 8.16 -4.91 -8.71
N ARG A 20 8.87 -3.92 -9.27
CA ARG A 20 9.18 -3.83 -10.70
C ARG A 20 10.57 -3.22 -10.87
N ALA A 21 11.52 -4.00 -11.40
CA ALA A 21 12.93 -3.60 -11.45
C ALA A 21 13.43 -3.17 -10.05
N ARG A 22 13.81 -1.89 -9.87
CA ARG A 22 14.26 -1.34 -8.57
C ARG A 22 13.19 -0.55 -7.80
N LEU A 23 11.95 -0.55 -8.29
CA LEU A 23 10.80 0.05 -7.62
C LEU A 23 10.15 -0.97 -6.69
N LEU A 24 9.98 -0.58 -5.42
CA LEU A 24 9.16 -1.29 -4.45
C LEU A 24 7.89 -0.49 -4.15
N VAL A 25 6.74 -1.15 -4.26
CA VAL A 25 5.42 -0.54 -4.06
C VAL A 25 4.75 -1.18 -2.85
N PHE A 26 4.35 -0.35 -1.89
CA PHE A 26 3.47 -0.73 -0.80
C PHE A 26 2.06 -0.27 -1.16
N CYS A 27 1.13 -1.21 -1.33
CA CYS A 27 -0.22 -0.89 -1.77
C CYS A 27 -1.23 -1.28 -0.70
N GLU A 28 -1.98 -0.27 -0.23
CA GLU A 28 -3.14 -0.44 0.64
C GLU A 28 -4.37 -0.74 -0.22
N VAL A 29 -5.15 -1.75 0.14
CA VAL A 29 -6.36 -2.17 -0.58
C VAL A 29 -7.61 -1.76 0.19
N LYS A 30 -8.50 -1.01 -0.45
CA LYS A 30 -9.78 -0.59 0.11
C LYS A 30 -10.95 -1.11 -0.70
N THR A 31 -11.76 -1.96 -0.10
CA THR A 31 -13.04 -2.39 -0.66
C THR A 31 -14.14 -1.39 -0.32
N ARG A 32 -14.99 -1.04 -1.28
CA ARG A 32 -16.15 -0.17 -1.07
C ARG A 32 -17.41 -0.79 -1.68
N SER A 33 -18.55 -0.55 -1.01
CA SER A 33 -19.87 -0.94 -1.48
C SER A 33 -20.49 0.08 -2.46
N SER A 34 -20.04 1.33 -2.47
CA SER A 34 -20.47 2.36 -3.43
C SER A 34 -19.40 3.43 -3.64
N ASN A 35 -19.54 4.21 -4.73
CA ASN A 35 -18.62 5.30 -5.09
C ASN A 35 -18.94 6.63 -4.37
N ALA A 36 -19.86 6.62 -3.38
CA ALA A 36 -20.52 7.81 -2.84
C ALA A 36 -19.69 8.64 -1.83
N TYR A 37 -18.49 8.21 -1.43
CA TYR A 37 -17.72 8.87 -0.36
C TYR A 37 -16.30 9.27 -0.78
N GLY A 38 -16.12 10.54 -1.20
CA GLY A 38 -14.83 11.25 -1.24
C GLY A 38 -13.71 10.66 -2.12
N SER A 39 -12.69 11.47 -2.40
CA SER A 39 -11.48 11.01 -3.10
C SER A 39 -10.81 9.87 -2.31
N PRO A 40 -10.37 8.77 -2.95
CA PRO A 40 -9.71 7.69 -2.24
C PRO A 40 -8.37 8.09 -1.62
N ALA A 41 -7.72 9.13 -2.14
CA ALA A 41 -6.55 9.76 -1.49
C ALA A 41 -6.93 10.42 -0.16
N ALA A 42 -8.11 11.05 -0.06
CA ALA A 42 -8.64 11.59 1.20
C ALA A 42 -8.94 10.49 2.23
N ALA A 43 -9.02 9.22 1.82
CA ALA A 43 -9.32 8.12 2.72
C ALA A 43 -8.10 7.60 3.51
N VAL A 44 -6.86 7.96 3.16
CA VAL A 44 -5.66 7.61 3.96
C VAL A 44 -5.25 8.82 4.77
N THR A 45 -5.71 8.88 6.02
CA THR A 45 -5.37 9.97 6.95
C THR A 45 -3.85 10.08 7.13
N PRO A 46 -3.31 11.27 7.46
CA PRO A 46 -1.87 11.45 7.71
C PRO A 46 -1.30 10.46 8.74
N ALA A 47 -2.08 10.12 9.77
CA ALA A 47 -1.69 9.11 10.76
C ALA A 47 -1.54 7.70 10.12
N LYS A 48 -2.43 7.32 9.21
CA LYS A 48 -2.34 6.06 8.48
C LYS A 48 -1.17 6.06 7.49
N GLN A 49 -0.90 7.19 6.83
CA GLN A 49 0.27 7.34 5.96
C GLN A 49 1.58 7.13 6.73
N ALA A 50 1.74 7.81 7.88
CA ALA A 50 2.91 7.65 8.74
C ALA A 50 3.10 6.20 9.21
N ARG A 51 2.00 5.53 9.59
CA ARG A 51 2.02 4.11 9.96
C ARG A 51 2.47 3.22 8.81
N LEU A 52 1.91 3.42 7.60
CA LEU A 52 2.27 2.63 6.43
C LEU A 52 3.72 2.84 6.00
N ARG A 53 4.25 4.06 6.08
CA ARG A 53 5.67 4.33 5.84
C ARG A 53 6.57 3.56 6.82
N LYS A 54 6.22 3.58 8.10
CA LYS A 54 6.95 2.82 9.13
C LYS A 54 6.91 1.30 8.85
N LEU A 55 5.73 0.77 8.52
CA LEU A 55 5.58 -0.64 8.17
C LEU A 55 6.37 -1.02 6.91
N GLY A 56 6.37 -0.16 5.90
CA GLY A 56 7.16 -0.37 4.68
C GLY A 56 8.66 -0.51 4.98
N MET A 57 9.20 0.34 5.87
CA MET A 57 10.59 0.20 6.31
C MET A 57 10.84 -1.11 7.06
N ARG A 58 9.92 -1.52 7.95
CA ARG A 58 10.04 -2.82 8.63
C ARG A 58 10.03 -3.99 7.66
N TRP A 59 9.20 -3.91 6.63
CA TRP A 59 9.15 -4.94 5.59
C TRP A 59 10.47 -4.99 4.82
N ILE A 60 11.03 -3.83 4.44
CA ILE A 60 12.33 -3.74 3.75
C ILE A 60 13.44 -4.39 4.59
N ASP A 61 13.50 -4.05 5.87
CA ASP A 61 14.51 -4.60 6.79
C ASP A 61 14.36 -6.11 6.95
N ALA A 62 13.14 -6.59 7.16
CA ALA A 62 12.84 -8.02 7.36
C ALA A 62 13.16 -8.87 6.13
N HIS A 63 13.08 -8.30 4.92
CA HIS A 63 13.37 -9.00 3.67
C HIS A 63 14.74 -8.63 3.08
N GLN A 64 15.55 -7.84 3.81
CA GLN A 64 16.87 -7.38 3.40
C GLN A 64 16.89 -6.72 2.01
N MET A 65 15.79 -6.08 1.62
CA MET A 65 15.64 -5.46 0.31
C MET A 65 16.41 -4.13 0.24
N ARG A 66 16.82 -3.75 -0.98
CA ARG A 66 17.54 -2.50 -1.26
C ARG A 66 16.94 -1.80 -2.50
N PRO A 67 15.67 -1.34 -2.42
CA PRO A 67 15.05 -0.63 -3.53
C PRO A 67 15.70 0.75 -3.75
N SER A 68 15.77 1.21 -4.99
CA SER A 68 16.19 2.60 -5.28
C SER A 68 15.01 3.57 -5.21
N THR A 69 13.79 3.05 -5.31
CA THR A 69 12.57 3.85 -5.31
C THR A 69 11.49 3.12 -4.52
N ILE A 70 10.81 3.85 -3.66
CA ILE A 70 9.68 3.37 -2.86
C ILE A 70 8.46 4.19 -3.24
N ARG A 71 7.32 3.53 -3.42
CA ARG A 71 6.03 4.19 -3.70
C ARG A 71 4.95 3.62 -2.79
N PHE A 72 4.05 4.48 -2.34
CA PHE A 72 2.87 4.08 -1.58
C PHE A 72 1.63 4.30 -2.44
N ASP A 73 0.95 3.21 -2.77
CA ASP A 73 -0.23 3.21 -3.63
C ASP A 73 -1.48 2.88 -2.82
N VAL A 74 -2.63 3.24 -3.37
CA VAL A 74 -3.95 2.82 -2.85
C VAL A 74 -4.73 2.17 -3.97
N ALA A 75 -5.07 0.89 -3.81
CA ALA A 75 -6.02 0.20 -4.68
C ALA A 75 -7.43 0.30 -4.09
N CYS A 76 -8.38 0.76 -4.88
CA CYS A 76 -9.80 0.80 -4.55
C CYS A 76 -10.54 -0.25 -5.36
N VAL A 77 -11.27 -1.11 -4.66
CA VAL A 77 -12.05 -2.20 -5.23
C VAL A 77 -13.53 -1.91 -5.04
N ILE A 78 -14.27 -1.79 -6.14
CA ILE A 78 -15.72 -1.58 -6.16
C ILE A 78 -16.33 -2.70 -7.02
N GLY A 79 -16.95 -3.68 -6.37
CA GLY A 79 -17.41 -4.89 -7.07
C GLY A 79 -16.23 -5.61 -7.72
N ARG A 80 -16.22 -5.66 -9.06
CA ARG A 80 -15.11 -6.24 -9.86
C ARG A 80 -14.12 -5.20 -10.38
N ASP A 81 -14.42 -3.92 -10.22
CA ASP A 81 -13.58 -2.85 -10.71
C ASP A 81 -12.48 -2.53 -9.72
N VAL A 82 -11.24 -2.44 -10.23
CA VAL A 82 -10.06 -2.06 -9.45
C VAL A 82 -9.48 -0.79 -10.04
N ARG A 83 -9.36 0.26 -9.21
CA ARG A 83 -8.66 1.49 -9.55
C ARG A 83 -7.47 1.67 -8.62
N VAL A 84 -6.29 1.91 -9.18
CA VAL A 84 -5.07 2.19 -8.40
C VAL A 84 -4.76 3.67 -8.47
N ILE A 85 -4.55 4.29 -7.32
CA ILE A 85 -3.94 5.60 -7.19
C ILE A 85 -2.47 5.37 -6.89
N GLU A 86 -1.62 5.66 -7.86
CA GLU A 86 -0.18 5.59 -7.69
C GLU A 86 0.34 6.80 -6.91
N SER A 87 1.37 6.61 -6.10
CA SER A 87 1.99 7.68 -5.30
C SER A 87 0.94 8.46 -4.47
N ALA A 88 0.03 7.72 -3.85
CA ALA A 88 -1.08 8.30 -3.10
C ALA A 88 -0.62 9.17 -1.91
N PHE A 89 0.57 8.90 -1.37
CA PHE A 89 1.23 9.68 -0.31
C PHE A 89 2.71 9.33 -0.17
#